data_AF-L8LH10-F1
#
_entry.id   AF-L8LH10-F1
#
_cell.length_a   1.000
_cell.length_b   1.000
_cell.length_c   1.000
_cell.angle_alpha   90.00
_cell.angle_beta   90.00
_cell.angle_gamma   90.00
#
_symmetry.space_group_name_H-M   'P 1'
#
loop_
_entity.id
_entity.type
_entity.pdbx_description
1 polymer ?
#
loop_
_entity_poly.entity_id
_entity_poly.type
_entity_poly.pdbx_seq_one_letter_code
_entity_poly.pdbx_strand_id
1 'polypeptide(L)'
;MFFELLLYLTSIVSLICLILTLIKLFPAKGLLWGIFGIFCGIYTFIWGWMNAGRFALQQVMIIWSISMVVSIIASVITTNS
;
A
#
# COMPACT_ATOMS: atom_id res chain seq x y z
N MET A 1 17.19 1.77 16.88
CA MET A 1 18.05 1.45 15.71
C MET A 1 17.51 0.28 14.87
N PHE A 2 17.20 -0.90 15.43
CA PHE A 2 16.62 -2.01 14.63
C PHE A 2 15.20 -1.71 14.10
N PHE A 3 14.33 -1.11 14.93
CA PHE A 3 12.95 -0.77 14.53
C PHE A 3 12.88 0.31 13.44
N GLU A 4 13.80 1.27 13.43
CA GLU A 4 13.94 2.29 12.38
C GLU A 4 14.20 1.65 10.99
N LEU A 5 15.05 0.62 10.95
CA LEU A 5 15.35 -0.08 9.71
C LEU A 5 14.13 -0.88 9.21
N LEU A 6 13.36 -1.48 10.13
CA LEU A 6 12.10 -2.15 9.80
C LEU A 6 11.08 -1.15 9.18
N LEU A 7 10.95 0.04 9.78
CA LEU A 7 10.07 1.11 9.29
C LEU A 7 10.43 1.55 7.86
N TYR A 8 11.73 1.69 7.58
CA TYR A 8 12.22 2.02 6.25
C TYR A 8 11.86 0.94 5.23
N LEU A 9 12.07 -0.34 5.54
CA LEU A 9 11.67 -1.45 4.68
C LEU A 9 10.16 -1.50 4.43
N THR A 10 9.33 -1.29 5.46
CA THR A 10 7.86 -1.29 5.30
C THR A 10 7.37 -0.13 4.43
N SER A 11 8.04 1.03 4.47
CA SER A 11 7.70 2.15 3.58
C SER A 11 7.94 1.81 2.10
N ILE A 12 9.05 1.12 1.79
CA ILE A 12 9.38 0.66 0.44
C ILE A 12 8.35 -0.38 -0.02
N VAL A 13 8.02 -1.35 0.83
CA VAL A 13 7.02 -2.38 0.53
C VAL A 13 5.65 -1.75 0.24
N SER A 14 5.23 -0.78 1.05
CA SER A 14 3.98 -0.04 0.83
C SER A 14 3.99 0.74 -0.49
N LEU A 15 5.11 1.34 -0.86
CA LEU A 15 5.27 2.07 -2.12
C LEU A 15 5.21 1.12 -3.33
N ILE A 16 5.86 -0.04 -3.25
CA ILE A 16 5.78 -1.09 -4.28
C ILE A 16 4.34 -1.57 -4.45
N CYS A 17 3.64 -1.86 -3.35
CA CYS A 17 2.23 -2.29 -3.40
C CYS A 17 1.32 -1.23 -4.03
N LEU A 18 1.57 0.05 -3.74
CA LEU A 18 0.88 1.17 -4.37
C LEU A 18 1.17 1.21 -5.87
N ILE A 19 2.42 1.11 -6.31
CA ILE A 19 2.76 1.09 -7.74
C ILE A 19 2.11 -0.11 -8.45
N LEU A 20 2.15 -1.31 -7.87
CA LEU A 20 1.56 -2.52 -8.47
C LEU A 20 0.04 -2.38 -8.65
N THR A 21 -0.66 -1.82 -7.67
CA THR A 21 -2.10 -1.54 -7.77
C THR A 21 -2.40 -0.44 -8.78
N LEU A 22 -1.55 0.59 -8.85
CA LEU A 22 -1.66 1.67 -9.83
C LEU A 22 -1.51 1.18 -11.28
N ILE A 23 -0.52 0.31 -11.55
CA ILE A 23 -0.29 -0.28 -12.88
C ILE A 23 -1.53 -1.04 -13.37
N LYS A 24 -2.29 -1.66 -12.48
CA LYS A 24 -3.56 -2.34 -12.81
C LYS A 24 -4.75 -1.38 -12.88
N LEU A 25 -4.72 -0.27 -12.13
CA LEU A 25 -5.75 0.77 -12.12
C LEU A 25 -5.81 1.55 -13.44
N PHE A 26 -4.65 1.95 -13.99
CA PHE A 26 -4.54 2.72 -15.24
C PHE A 26 -5.31 2.09 -16.42
N PRO A 27 -5.11 0.81 -16.77
CA PRO A 27 -5.85 0.18 -17.86
C PRO A 27 -7.31 -0.14 -17.52
N ALA A 28 -7.69 -0.22 -16.25
CA ALA A 28 -9.04 -0.63 -15.83
C ALA A 28 -10.05 0.52 -15.68
N LYS A 29 -9.61 1.71 -15.24
CA LYS A 29 -10.48 2.89 -15.04
C LYS A 29 -10.06 4.14 -15.83
N GLY A 30 -8.91 4.09 -16.51
CA GLY A 30 -8.38 5.21 -17.28
C GLY A 30 -7.47 6.15 -16.48
N LEU A 31 -6.73 7.00 -17.21
CA LEU A 31 -5.65 7.85 -16.71
C LEU A 31 -6.08 8.82 -15.60
N LEU A 32 -7.30 9.37 -15.70
CA LEU A 32 -7.88 10.32 -14.74
C LEU A 32 -8.00 9.73 -13.33
N TRP A 33 -8.51 8.51 -13.22
CA TRP A 33 -8.62 7.81 -11.93
C TRP A 33 -7.26 7.32 -11.43
N GLY A 34 -6.30 7.08 -12.33
CA GLY A 34 -4.91 6.79 -11.99
C GLY A 34 -4.21 7.96 -11.29
N ILE A 35 -4.36 9.18 -11.82
CA ILE A 35 -3.85 10.42 -11.20
C ILE A 35 -4.52 10.70 -9.86
N PHE A 36 -5.83 10.45 -9.75
CA PHE A 36 -6.53 10.53 -8.46
C PHE A 36 -6.02 9.51 -7.44
N GLY A 37 -5.63 8.31 -7.89
CA GLY A 37 -5.00 7.30 -7.03
C GLY A 37 -3.58 7.66 -6.56
N ILE A 38 -2.82 8.43 -7.35
CA ILE A 38 -1.52 8.96 -6.93
C ILE A 38 -1.69 9.99 -5.82
N PHE A 39 -2.68 10.89 -5.98
CA PHE A 39 -2.95 11.93 -4.98
C PHE A 39 -3.65 11.39 -3.73
N CYS A 40 -4.41 10.30 -3.86
CA CYS A 40 -5.17 9.69 -2.78
C CYS A 40 -4.83 8.20 -2.67
N GLY A 41 -3.75 7.88 -1.93
CA GLY A 41 -3.33 6.49 -1.70
C GLY A 41 -4.42 5.60 -1.08
N ILE A 42 -5.32 6.19 -0.28
CA ILE A 42 -6.51 5.52 0.28
C ILE A 42 -7.46 5.07 -0.84
N TYR A 43 -7.70 5.91 -1.85
CA TYR A 43 -8.56 5.54 -2.98
C TYR A 43 -7.98 4.33 -3.72
N THR A 44 -6.68 4.32 -3.99
CA THR A 44 -5.97 3.22 -4.65
C THR A 44 -6.05 1.94 -3.83
N PHE A 45 -5.96 2.07 -2.51
CA PHE A 45 -6.09 0.96 -1.57
C PHE A 45 -7.49 0.34 -1.61
N ILE A 46 -8.54 1.16 -1.51
CA ILE A 46 -9.93 0.69 -1.57
C ILE A 46 -10.22 0.04 -2.92
N TRP A 47 -9.79 0.67 -4.01
CA TRP A 47 -9.98 0.11 -5.35
C TRP A 47 -9.24 -1.22 -5.56
N GLY A 48 -8.01 -1.31 -5.05
CA GLY A 48 -7.20 -2.52 -5.06
C GLY A 48 -7.88 -3.67 -4.32
N TRP A 49 -8.49 -3.40 -3.15
CA TRP A 49 -9.29 -4.37 -2.40
C TRP A 49 -10.55 -4.78 -3.16
N MET A 50 -11.29 -3.84 -3.74
CA MET A 50 -12.50 -4.12 -4.51
C MET A 50 -12.23 -5.00 -5.75
N ASN A 51 -11.07 -4.86 -6.37
CA ASN A 51 -10.70 -5.63 -7.57
C ASN A 51 -9.66 -6.72 -7.29
N ALA A 52 -9.41 -7.03 -6.01
CA ALA A 52 -8.39 -7.98 -5.60
C ALA A 52 -8.60 -9.36 -6.21
N GLY A 53 -9.86 -9.81 -6.31
CA GLY A 53 -10.23 -11.08 -6.96
C GLY A 53 -10.17 -11.05 -8.49
N ARG A 54 -10.33 -9.89 -9.14
CA ARG A 54 -10.28 -9.77 -10.61
C ARG A 54 -8.87 -9.73 -11.17
N PHE A 55 -7.92 -9.14 -10.43
CA PHE A 55 -6.55 -8.92 -10.91
C PHE A 55 -5.49 -9.70 -10.12
N ALA A 56 -5.90 -10.70 -9.32
CA ALA A 56 -5.02 -11.46 -8.43
C ALA A 56 -4.18 -10.57 -7.51
N LEU A 57 -4.70 -9.40 -7.14
CA LEU A 57 -4.03 -8.43 -6.27
C LEU A 57 -4.22 -8.76 -4.78
N GLN A 58 -4.96 -9.82 -4.44
CA GLN A 58 -5.23 -10.22 -3.05
C GLN A 58 -3.95 -10.30 -2.21
N GLN A 59 -2.90 -10.98 -2.69
CA GLN A 59 -1.66 -11.09 -1.94
C GLN A 59 -0.97 -9.73 -1.76
N VAL A 60 -0.96 -8.90 -2.80
CA VAL A 60 -0.39 -7.54 -2.74
C VAL A 60 -1.15 -6.68 -1.72
N MET A 61 -2.49 -6.72 -1.73
CA MET A 61 -3.32 -5.96 -0.80
C MET A 61 -3.20 -6.44 0.64
N ILE A 62 -3.09 -7.74 0.86
CA ILE A 62 -2.85 -8.33 2.19
C ILE A 62 -1.49 -7.90 2.72
N ILE A 63 -0.43 -8.04 1.92
CA ILE A 63 0.93 -7.60 2.29
C ILE A 63 0.93 -6.11 2.60
N TRP A 64 0.26 -5.29 1.79
CA TRP A 64 0.18 -3.85 2.00
C TRP A 64 -0.54 -3.49 3.31
N SER A 65 -1.66 -4.18 3.60
CA SER A 65 -2.40 -4.00 4.86
C SER A 65 -1.56 -4.37 6.08
N ILE A 66 -0.88 -5.51 6.03
CA ILE A 66 0.01 -5.98 7.10
C ILE A 66 1.17 -5.00 7.27
N SER A 67 1.77 -4.53 6.18
CA SER A 67 2.87 -3.57 6.20
C SER A 67 2.48 -2.25 6.87
N MET A 68 1.26 -1.76 6.63
CA MET A 68 0.71 -0.58 7.33
C MET A 68 0.55 -0.83 8.83
N VAL A 69 -0.05 -1.95 9.22
CA VAL A 69 -0.28 -2.29 10.64
C VAL A 69 1.04 -2.45 11.39
N VAL A 70 2.01 -3.17 10.80
CA VAL A 70 3.35 -3.34 11.37
C VAL A 70 4.07 -2.00 11.51
N SER A 71 3.94 -1.11 10.53
CA SER A 71 4.52 0.24 10.60
C SER A 71 3.95 1.05 11.77
N ILE A 72 2.62 0.98 11.97
CA ILE A 72 1.96 1.67 13.09
C ILE A 72 2.44 1.14 14.43
N ILE A 73 2.48 -0.19 14.60
CA ILE A 73 2.93 -0.82 15.84
C ILE A 73 4.40 -0.48 16.13
N ALA A 74 5.26 -0.60 15.13
CA ALA A 74 6.69 -0.26 15.25
C ALA A 74 6.90 1.22 15.59
N SER A 75 6.11 2.12 15.00
CA SER A 75 6.14 3.56 15.32
C SER A 75 5.71 3.82 16.76
N VAL A 76 4.63 3.20 17.24
CA VAL A 76 4.13 3.37 18.61
C VAL A 76 5.16 2.88 19.63
N ILE A 77 5.77 1.72 19.39
CA ILE A 77 6.83 1.18 20.27
C ILE A 77 8.04 2.12 20.30
N THR A 78 8.46 2.63 19.14
CA THR A 78 9.62 3.54 19.03
C THR A 78 9.37 4.87 19.74
N THR A 79 8.13 5.40 19.74
CA THR A 79 7.78 6.63 20.47
C THR A 79 7.69 6.45 21.99
N ASN A 80 7.41 5.23 22.48
CA ASN A 80 7.32 4.93 23.92
C ASN A 80 8.66 4.46 24.53
N SER A 81 9.72 4.34 23.73
CA SER A 81 11.06 3.89 24.14
C SER A 81 12.01 5.06 24.29
#